data_AF-A0A1G1B4E7-F1
#
_entry.id   AF-A0A1G1B4E7-F1
#
_cell.length_a   1.000
_cell.length_b   1.000
_cell.length_c   1.000
_cell.angle_alpha   90.00
_cell.angle_beta   90.00
_cell.angle_gamma   90.00
#
_symmetry.space_group_name_H-M   'P 1'
#
loop_
_entity.id
_entity.type
_entity.pdbx_description
1 polymer ?
#
loop_
_entity_poly.entity_id
_entity_poly.type
_entity_poly.pdbx_seq_one_letter_code
_entity_poly.pdbx_strand_id
1 'polypeptide(L)'
;MMTAITKTQDRLLQVILAPQITEKATYIADKHQQIAFKVRTDATKPEIKAAVELIFKVEVEKVATINVEGKTKRAGKSTGKRKDWKKAYVSLKPGQEINFAAAE
;
A
#
# COMPACT_ATOMS: atom_id res chain seq x y z
N MET A 1 23.53 -18.04 -6.52
CA MET A 1 23.23 -16.63 -6.13
C MET A 1 22.04 -16.04 -6.88
N MET A 2 21.78 -16.39 -8.15
CA MET A 2 20.64 -15.87 -8.93
C MET A 2 19.25 -16.19 -8.33
N THR A 3 19.07 -17.36 -7.71
CA THR A 3 17.79 -17.80 -7.13
C THR A 3 17.33 -16.99 -5.90
N ALA A 4 18.27 -16.35 -5.18
CA ALA A 4 17.92 -15.52 -4.02
C ALA A 4 17.42 -14.12 -4.44
N ILE A 5 17.98 -13.58 -5.53
CA ILE A 5 17.61 -12.28 -6.09
C ILE A 5 16.20 -12.33 -6.68
N THR A 6 15.87 -13.40 -7.43
CA THR A 6 14.53 -13.60 -8.00
C THR A 6 13.45 -13.71 -6.91
N LYS A 7 13.73 -14.47 -5.85
CA LYS A 7 12.81 -14.64 -4.70
C LYS A 7 12.51 -13.33 -3.98
N THR A 8 13.48 -12.41 -3.91
CA THR A 8 13.28 -11.07 -3.35
C THR A 8 12.42 -10.19 -4.26
N GLN A 9 12.58 -10.29 -5.57
CA GLN A 9 11.78 -9.52 -6.52
C GLN A 9 10.32 -9.97 -6.55
N ASP A 10 10.07 -11.28 -6.53
CA ASP A 10 8.71 -11.86 -6.39
C ASP A 10 8.00 -11.35 -5.12
N ARG A 11 8.75 -11.22 -4.03
CA ARG A 11 8.22 -10.72 -2.76
C ARG A 11 7.76 -9.26 -2.88
N LEU A 12 8.55 -8.39 -3.51
CA LEU A 12 8.22 -6.97 -3.67
C LEU A 12 6.93 -6.75 -4.47
N LEU A 13 6.71 -7.56 -5.51
CA LEU A 13 5.49 -7.51 -6.33
C LEU A 13 4.21 -7.85 -5.53
N GLN A 14 4.34 -8.63 -4.45
CA GLN A 14 3.22 -9.04 -3.61
C GLN A 14 2.94 -8.09 -2.42
N VAL A 15 3.79 -7.08 -2.17
CA VAL A 15 3.68 -6.21 -0.99
C VAL A 15 2.46 -5.30 -1.08
N ILE A 16 2.19 -4.73 -2.26
CA ILE A 16 1.08 -3.81 -2.51
C ILE A 16 -0.14 -4.63 -2.94
N LEU A 17 -1.26 -4.47 -2.22
CA LEU A 17 -2.47 -5.24 -2.48
C LEU A 17 -3.50 -4.44 -3.27
N ALA A 18 -3.73 -3.18 -2.90
CA ALA A 18 -4.70 -2.31 -3.57
C ALA A 18 -4.47 -0.83 -3.23
N PRO A 19 -4.85 0.13 -4.11
CA PRO A 19 -4.97 1.53 -3.74
C PRO A 19 -6.16 1.74 -2.78
N GLN A 20 -6.01 2.66 -1.83
CA GLN A 20 -7.08 2.99 -0.88
C GLN A 20 -7.76 4.30 -1.29
N ILE A 21 -8.95 4.17 -1.87
CA ILE A 21 -9.75 5.31 -2.34
C ILE A 21 -10.77 5.68 -1.25
N THR A 22 -10.64 6.89 -0.71
CA THR A 22 -11.54 7.49 0.30
C THR A 22 -11.42 9.00 0.19
N GLU A 23 -12.42 9.78 0.63
CA GLU A 23 -12.36 11.25 0.63
C GLU A 23 -11.06 11.79 1.28
N LYS A 24 -10.66 11.19 2.42
CA LYS A 24 -9.41 11.54 3.09
C LYS A 24 -8.17 11.21 2.25
N ALA A 25 -8.19 10.10 1.52
CA ALA A 25 -7.05 9.71 0.68
C ALA A 25 -6.88 10.67 -0.48
N THR A 26 -7.99 11.08 -1.12
CA THR A 26 -7.98 12.10 -2.18
C THR A 26 -7.47 13.43 -1.65
N TYR A 27 -8.02 13.91 -0.51
CA TYR A 27 -7.56 15.15 0.13
C TYR A 27 -6.06 15.16 0.44
N ILE A 28 -5.53 14.04 0.93
CA ILE A 28 -4.10 13.91 1.23
C ILE A 28 -3.25 13.86 -0.06
N ALA A 29 -3.75 13.22 -1.11
CA ALA A 29 -3.08 13.19 -2.41
C ALA A 29 -2.94 14.61 -2.97
N ASP A 30 -4.01 15.39 -2.96
CA ASP A 30 -4.01 16.77 -3.46
C ASP A 30 -3.10 17.70 -2.63
N LYS A 31 -3.15 17.58 -1.30
CA LYS A 31 -2.45 18.52 -0.41
C LYS A 31 -0.98 18.18 -0.17
N HIS A 32 -0.65 16.89 -0.13
CA HIS A 32 0.66 16.42 0.34
C HIS A 32 1.36 15.49 -0.65
N GLN A 33 0.80 15.25 -1.84
CA GLN A 33 1.35 14.31 -2.82
C GLN A 33 1.61 12.92 -2.20
N GLN A 34 0.74 12.50 -1.28
CA GLN A 34 0.82 11.18 -0.65
C GLN A 34 -0.33 10.30 -1.09
N ILE A 35 0.02 9.06 -1.41
CA ILE A 35 -0.94 8.06 -1.86
C ILE A 35 -1.10 7.01 -0.79
N ALA A 36 -2.36 6.62 -0.55
CA ALA A 36 -2.70 5.59 0.40
C ALA A 36 -2.82 4.22 -0.29
N PHE A 37 -2.11 3.23 0.23
CA PHE A 37 -2.16 1.84 -0.22
C PHE A 37 -2.59 0.91 0.91
N LYS A 38 -3.30 -0.15 0.54
CA LYS A 38 -3.44 -1.36 1.34
C LYS A 38 -2.25 -2.27 1.03
N VAL A 39 -1.48 -2.59 2.05
CA VAL A 39 -0.27 -3.42 1.94
C VAL A 39 -0.40 -4.66 2.81
N ARG A 40 0.47 -5.64 2.58
CA ARG A 40 0.53 -6.82 3.44
C ARG A 40 0.90 -6.45 4.88
N THR A 41 0.34 -7.18 5.85
CA THR A 41 0.56 -6.94 7.29
C THR A 41 1.99 -7.24 7.73
N ASP A 42 2.70 -8.12 7.03
CA ASP A 42 4.10 -8.48 7.26
C ASP A 42 5.11 -7.52 6.59
N ALA A 43 4.64 -6.58 5.76
CA ALA A 43 5.53 -5.68 5.02
C ALA A 43 6.17 -4.60 5.90
N THR A 44 7.46 -4.34 5.66
CA THR A 44 8.24 -3.28 6.30
C THR A 44 8.31 -2.03 5.42
N LYS A 45 8.67 -0.87 6.02
CA LYS A 45 8.78 0.40 5.28
C LYS A 45 9.75 0.37 4.09
N PRO A 46 10.99 -0.17 4.20
CA PRO A 46 11.90 -0.23 3.06
C PRO A 46 11.37 -1.14 1.94
N GLU A 47 10.70 -2.25 2.28
CA GLU A 47 10.07 -3.12 1.27
C GLU A 47 8.93 -2.42 0.53
N ILE A 48 8.08 -1.67 1.25
CA ILE A 48 6.99 -0.89 0.63
C ILE A 48 7.55 0.17 -0.31
N LYS A 49 8.63 0.86 0.10
CA LYS A 49 9.33 1.82 -0.74
C LYS A 49 9.81 1.17 -2.04
N ALA A 50 10.61 0.11 -1.93
CA ALA A 50 11.15 -0.60 -3.08
C ALA A 50 10.05 -1.17 -4.00
N ALA A 51 8.95 -1.67 -3.43
CA ALA A 51 7.83 -2.20 -4.19
C ALA A 51 7.11 -1.11 -5.01
N VAL A 52 6.86 0.07 -4.41
CA VAL A 52 6.21 1.19 -5.12
C VAL A 52 7.11 1.71 -6.25
N GLU A 53 8.39 1.89 -5.97
CA GLU A 53 9.38 2.35 -6.96
C GLU A 53 9.49 1.36 -8.12
N LEU A 54 9.46 0.04 -7.83
CA LEU A 54 9.52 -1.01 -8.86
C LEU A 54 8.25 -1.07 -9.73
N ILE A 55 7.06 -1.05 -9.10
CA ILE A 55 5.78 -1.26 -9.81
C ILE A 55 5.39 -0.03 -10.61
N PHE A 56 5.52 1.16 -10.02
CA PHE A 56 5.04 2.40 -10.62
C PHE A 56 6.15 3.22 -11.29
N LYS A 57 7.42 2.78 -11.18
CA LYS A 57 8.59 3.49 -11.73
C LYS A 57 8.66 4.95 -11.28
N VAL A 58 8.29 5.18 -10.02
CA VAL A 58 8.32 6.49 -9.37
C VAL A 58 9.40 6.57 -8.30
N GLU A 59 9.74 7.78 -7.85
CA GLU A 59 10.65 7.99 -6.72
C GLU A 59 9.87 8.33 -5.43
N VAL A 60 10.15 7.56 -4.37
CA VAL A 60 9.47 7.70 -3.09
C VAL A 60 10.34 8.45 -2.09
N GLU A 61 9.80 9.52 -1.51
CA GLU A 61 10.46 10.28 -0.46
C GLU A 61 10.36 9.58 0.90
N LYS A 62 9.13 9.28 1.33
CA LYS A 62 8.86 8.77 2.68
C LYS A 62 7.67 7.82 2.71
N VAL A 63 7.73 6.84 3.61
CA VAL A 63 6.63 5.90 3.87
C VAL A 63 6.20 5.96 5.33
N ALA A 64 4.92 6.19 5.55
CA ALA A 64 4.27 6.07 6.86
C ALA A 64 3.28 4.88 6.83
N THR A 65 3.28 4.07 7.88
CA THR A 65 2.46 2.86 7.95
C THR A 65 1.61 2.86 9.21
N ILE A 66 0.37 2.39 9.09
CA ILE A 66 -0.53 2.17 10.22
C ILE A 66 -1.15 0.77 10.12
N ASN A 67 -1.36 0.13 11.27
CA ASN A 67 -2.12 -1.12 11.35
C ASN A 67 -3.59 -0.77 11.60
N VAL A 68 -4.49 -1.33 10.79
CA VAL A 68 -5.93 -1.11 10.88
C VAL A 68 -6.59 -2.39 11.33
N GLU A 69 -7.18 -2.35 12.51
CA GLU A 69 -7.92 -3.48 13.06
C GLU A 69 -9.23 -3.71 12.32
N GLY A 70 -9.49 -4.96 12.01
CA GLY A 70 -10.73 -5.43 11.43
C GLY A 70 -11.85 -5.32 12.45
N LYS A 71 -12.99 -4.77 12.02
CA LYS A 71 -14.17 -4.64 12.87
C LYS A 71 -14.76 -6.01 13.17
N THR A 72 -15.08 -6.26 14.44
CA THR A 72 -15.96 -7.36 14.85
C THR A 72 -17.38 -7.07 14.37
N LYS A 73 -18.00 -8.04 13.71
CA LYS A 73 -19.34 -7.94 13.14
C LYS A 73 -20.14 -9.19 13.45
N ARG A 74 -21.42 -9.00 13.75
CA ARG A 74 -22.38 -10.08 13.94
C ARG A 74 -23.15 -10.31 12.66
N ALA A 75 -23.25 -11.57 12.25
CA ALA A 75 -24.07 -12.02 11.13
C ALA A 75 -25.04 -13.08 11.67
N GLY A 76 -26.30 -12.68 11.88
CA GLY A 76 -27.32 -13.53 12.50
C GLY A 76 -26.92 -13.98 13.91
N LYS A 77 -26.76 -15.30 14.08
CA LYS A 77 -26.38 -15.93 15.37
C LYS A 77 -24.87 -15.93 15.63
N SER A 78 -24.03 -15.75 14.61
CA SER A 78 -22.57 -15.83 14.74
C SER A 78 -21.90 -14.46 14.79
N THR A 79 -20.83 -14.35 15.56
CA THR A 79 -19.97 -13.16 15.65
C THR A 79 -18.61 -13.49 15.05
N GLY A 80 -18.17 -12.71 14.06
CA GLY A 80 -16.86 -12.88 13.40
C GLY A 80 -16.09 -11.56 13.32
N LYS A 81 -14.76 -11.63 13.22
CA LYS A 81 -13.89 -10.47 13.01
C LYS A 81 -13.47 -10.39 11.54
N ARG A 82 -13.51 -9.18 10.95
CA ARG A 82 -12.88 -8.95 9.64
C ARG A 82 -11.36 -9.05 9.75
N LYS A 83 -10.68 -9.36 8.65
CA LYS A 83 -9.21 -9.43 8.63
C LYS A 83 -8.60 -8.05 8.92
N ASP A 84 -7.60 -8.05 9.80
CA ASP A 84 -6.74 -6.89 10.04
C ASP A 84 -5.91 -6.62 8.78
N TRP A 85 -5.55 -5.37 8.55
CA TRP A 85 -4.76 -4.97 7.39
C TRP A 85 -3.84 -3.81 7.72
N LYS A 86 -2.82 -3.60 6.90
CA LYS A 86 -1.87 -2.51 7.04
C LYS A 86 -2.13 -1.47 5.95
N LYS A 87 -2.22 -0.21 6.34
CA LYS A 87 -2.32 0.93 5.42
C LYS A 87 -0.98 1.63 5.36
N ALA A 88 -0.52 1.96 4.17
CA ALA A 88 0.68 2.74 3.94
C ALA A 88 0.32 4.06 3.25
N TYR A 89 0.79 5.18 3.80
CA TYR A 89 0.84 6.47 3.14
C TYR A 89 2.25 6.64 2.56
N VAL A 90 2.32 6.79 1.24
CA VAL A 90 3.57 6.87 0.49
C VAL A 90 3.67 8.27 -0.08
N SER A 91 4.67 9.03 0.36
CA SER A 91 4.97 10.38 -0.14
C SER A 91 5.87 10.26 -1.36
N LEU A 92 5.43 10.82 -2.47
CA LEU A 92 6.21 10.86 -3.70
C LEU A 92 7.11 12.10 -3.69
N LYS A 93 8.20 12.05 -4.47
CA LYS A 93 8.96 13.26 -4.72
C LYS A 93 8.14 14.27 -5.56
N PRO A 94 8.43 15.57 -5.44
CA PRO A 94 7.75 16.60 -6.22
C PRO A 94 7.81 16.30 -7.73
N GLY A 95 6.69 16.50 -8.43
CA GLY A 95 6.58 16.30 -9.88
C GLY A 95 6.30 14.85 -10.32
N GLN A 96 6.14 13.92 -9.39
CA GLN A 96 5.77 12.54 -9.69
C GLN A 96 4.30 12.27 -9.39
N GLU A 97 3.62 11.61 -10.32
CA GLU A 97 2.21 11.28 -10.21
C GLU A 97 1.99 9.80 -10.56
N ILE A 98 1.07 9.16 -9.82
CA ILE A 98 0.61 7.81 -10.13
C ILE A 98 -0.81 7.93 -10.66
N ASN A 99 -1.00 7.60 -11.93
CA ASN A 99 -2.32 7.55 -12.54
C ASN A 99 -2.93 6.15 -12.36
N PHE A 100 -4.02 6.06 -11.59
CA PHE A 100 -4.75 4.82 -11.34
C PHE A 100 -5.82 4.51 -12.41
N ALA A 101 -6.14 5.47 -13.28
CA ALA A 101 -7.25 5.39 -14.23
C ALA A 101 -6.89 4.76 -15.59
N ALA A 102 -5.63 4.38 -15.81
CA ALA A 102 -5.14 3.85 -17.08
C ALA A 102 -5.15 2.31 -17.17
N ALA A 103 -5.92 1.63 -16.32
CA ALA A 103 -6.07 0.17 -16.37
C ALA A 103 -7.41 -0.21 -17.01
N GLU A 104 -7.44 -0.20 -18.34
CA GLU A 104 -8.37 -0.99 -19.16
C GLU A 104 -7.72 -2.31 -19.58
#